data_AF-A0A0R2QR50-F1
#
_entry.id   AF-A0A0R2QR50-F1
#
_cell.length_a   1.000
_cell.length_b   1.000
_cell.length_c   1.000
_cell.angle_alpha   90.00
_cell.angle_beta   90.00
_cell.angle_gamma   90.00
#
_symmetry.space_group_name_H-M   'P 1'
#
loop_
_entity.id
_entity.type
_entity.pdbx_description
1 polymer ?
#
loop_
_entity_poly.entity_id
_entity_poly.type
_entity_poly.pdbx_seq_one_letter_code
_entity_poly.pdbx_strand_id
1 'polypeptide(L)'
;MTLMLLDSASLWYRAYFGMPETLVSPNGVPINAIKGYLDMTSRLLVKYKPDRLVACLEGDWRPSWRVELFPDYKLNRLDDEGTEDEPDTLSPQIPILLDVLDALGIPLVGVDDYEADDLIATLSVSQKGPVRIVTGDRDLFQLVDDKRDVKIIYLAKGVSNH
;
A
#
# COMPACT_ATOMS: atom_id res chain seq x y z
N MET A 1 10.93 -19.51 -2.03
CA MET A 1 11.01 -18.20 -1.37
C MET A 1 9.83 -17.36 -1.81
N THR A 2 8.81 -17.25 -0.96
CA THR A 2 7.60 -16.46 -1.19
C THR A 2 7.91 -14.97 -1.06
N LEU A 3 7.41 -14.17 -1.98
CA LEU A 3 7.47 -12.71 -1.92
C LEU A 3 6.12 -12.14 -1.50
N MET A 4 6.12 -11.29 -0.48
CA MET A 4 4.98 -10.47 -0.11
C MET A 4 5.18 -9.04 -0.60
N LEU A 5 4.18 -8.52 -1.30
CA LEU A 5 4.14 -7.14 -1.80
C LEU A 5 3.04 -6.41 -1.04
N LEU A 6 3.40 -5.33 -0.34
CA LEU A 6 2.45 -4.46 0.35
C LEU A 6 2.11 -3.28 -0.56
N ASP A 7 0.85 -3.18 -0.96
CA ASP A 7 0.29 -1.95 -1.54
C ASP A 7 0.15 -0.91 -0.43
N SER A 8 1.16 -0.06 -0.28
CA SER A 8 1.31 0.70 0.96
C SER A 8 0.23 1.77 1.10
N ALA A 9 -0.15 2.43 0.00
CA ALA A 9 -1.24 3.39 -0.05
C ALA A 9 -2.54 2.78 0.43
N SER A 10 -2.94 1.66 -0.18
CA SER A 10 -4.14 0.94 0.21
C SER A 10 -4.13 0.55 1.70
N LEU A 11 -2.96 0.18 2.24
CA LEU A 11 -2.81 -0.24 3.63
C LEU A 11 -2.87 0.93 4.62
N TRP A 12 -2.22 2.07 4.38
CA TRP A 12 -2.29 3.20 5.33
C TRP A 12 -3.64 3.91 5.28
N TYR A 13 -4.30 4.02 4.12
CA TYR A 13 -5.68 4.52 4.06
C TYR A 13 -6.62 3.59 4.82
N ARG A 14 -6.45 2.27 4.68
CA ARG A 14 -7.21 1.30 5.47
C ARG A 14 -6.95 1.45 6.97
N ALA A 15 -5.69 1.64 7.37
CA ALA A 15 -5.33 1.85 8.76
C ALA A 15 -5.97 3.13 9.31
N TYR A 16 -5.88 4.22 8.55
CA TYR A 16 -6.43 5.52 8.89
C TYR A 16 -7.94 5.44 9.18
N PHE A 17 -8.73 4.91 8.24
CA PHE A 17 -10.18 4.79 8.43
C PHE A 17 -10.61 3.65 9.38
N GLY A 18 -9.73 2.67 9.60
CA GLY A 18 -10.01 1.50 10.45
C GLY A 18 -9.66 1.68 11.93
N MET A 19 -8.85 2.69 12.27
CA MET A 19 -8.32 2.93 13.61
C MET A 19 -8.73 4.32 14.11
N PRO A 20 -9.07 4.48 15.40
CA PRO A 20 -9.51 5.77 15.91
C PRO A 20 -8.36 6.78 16.00
N GLU A 21 -8.59 8.01 15.57
CA GLU A 21 -7.61 9.12 15.65
C GLU A 21 -7.23 9.52 17.08
N THR A 22 -7.99 9.04 18.09
CA THR A 22 -7.63 9.19 19.51
C THR A 22 -6.34 8.46 19.88
N LEU A 23 -5.84 7.60 18.99
CA LEU A 23 -4.48 7.07 19.06
C LEU A 23 -3.50 8.16 18.65
N VAL A 24 -2.93 8.81 19.66
CA VAL A 24 -2.03 9.96 19.49
C VAL A 24 -0.63 9.68 20.02
N SER A 25 0.34 10.39 19.46
CA SER A 25 1.70 10.49 20.00
C SER A 25 1.73 11.26 21.34
N PRO A 26 2.85 11.27 22.09
CA PRO A 26 2.98 12.05 23.31
C PRO A 26 2.70 13.56 23.14
N ASN A 27 2.88 14.09 21.93
CA ASN A 27 2.62 15.50 21.60
C ASN A 27 1.18 15.74 21.09
N GLY A 28 0.31 14.73 21.14
CA GLY A 28 -1.11 14.85 20.76
C GLY A 28 -1.41 14.69 19.26
N VAL A 29 -0.41 14.43 18.43
CA VAL A 29 -0.61 14.22 16.97
C VAL A 29 -1.15 12.81 16.70
N PRO A 30 -2.21 12.63 15.89
CA PRO A 30 -2.71 11.31 15.50
C PRO A 30 -1.63 10.40 14.88
N ILE A 31 -1.66 9.12 15.24
CA ILE A 31 -0.76 8.06 14.75
C ILE A 31 -1.52 6.77 14.37
N ASN A 32 -2.83 6.89 14.17
CA ASN A 32 -3.73 5.77 13.89
C ASN A 32 -3.38 5.01 12.61
N ALA A 33 -2.96 5.71 11.55
CA ALA A 33 -2.53 5.11 10.30
C ALA A 33 -1.20 4.34 10.47
N ILE A 34 -0.22 4.95 11.16
CA ILE A 34 1.08 4.30 11.45
C ILE A 34 0.86 3.02 12.25
N LYS A 35 0.14 3.12 13.37
CA LYS A 35 -0.12 1.97 14.25
C LYS A 35 -0.89 0.87 13.51
N GLY A 36 -1.94 1.24 12.79
CA GLY A 36 -2.74 0.27 12.04
C GLY A 36 -1.93 -0.43 10.96
N TYR A 37 -1.12 0.30 10.18
CA TYR A 37 -0.26 -0.28 9.14
C TYR A 37 0.71 -1.31 9.75
N LEU A 38 1.44 -0.93 10.81
CA LEU A 38 2.42 -1.81 11.46
C LEU A 38 1.75 -3.05 12.09
N ASP A 39 0.60 -2.89 12.75
CA ASP A 39 -0.17 -3.99 13.32
C ASP A 39 -0.64 -4.97 12.23
N MET A 40 -1.15 -4.45 11.12
CA MET A 40 -1.59 -5.25 9.99
C MET A 40 -0.42 -6.02 9.36
N THR A 41 0.67 -5.33 9.04
CA THR A 41 1.88 -5.92 8.47
C THR A 41 2.45 -7.00 9.40
N SER A 42 2.58 -6.72 10.70
CA SER A 42 3.06 -7.72 11.67
C SER A 42 2.21 -9.00 11.69
N ARG A 43 0.88 -8.87 11.69
CA ARG A 43 -0.02 -10.03 11.66
C ARG A 43 0.13 -10.84 10.37
N LEU A 44 0.28 -10.17 9.24
CA LEU A 44 0.48 -10.82 7.94
C LEU A 44 1.81 -11.56 7.88
N LEU A 45 2.88 -10.97 8.41
CA LEU A 45 4.19 -11.64 8.51
C LEU A 45 4.13 -12.89 9.38
N VAL A 46 3.43 -12.84 10.52
CA VAL A 46 3.24 -14.02 11.39
C VAL A 46 2.39 -15.11 10.71
N LYS A 47 1.31 -14.71 10.02
CA LYS A 47 0.37 -15.64 9.36
C LYS A 47 1.00 -16.32 8.14
N TYR A 48 1.62 -15.54 7.26
CA TYR A 48 2.09 -16.03 5.96
C TYR A 48 3.57 -16.39 5.93
N LYS A 49 4.37 -15.89 6.87
CA LYS A 49 5.81 -16.15 6.99
C LYS A 49 6.54 -16.03 5.63
N PRO A 50 6.40 -14.89 4.92
CA PRO A 50 7.05 -14.74 3.62
C PRO A 50 8.57 -14.72 3.80
N ASP A 51 9.29 -15.18 2.78
CA ASP A 51 10.76 -15.16 2.79
C ASP A 51 11.32 -13.79 2.37
N ARG A 52 10.52 -13.00 1.65
CA ARG A 52 10.85 -11.67 1.14
C ARG A 52 9.65 -10.74 1.28
N LEU A 53 9.91 -9.46 1.54
CA LEU A 53 8.91 -8.42 1.71
C LEU A 53 9.34 -7.16 0.95
N VAL A 54 8.39 -6.48 0.32
CA VAL A 54 8.58 -5.14 -0.25
C VAL A 54 7.35 -4.30 0.08
N ALA A 55 7.56 -3.07 0.53
CA ALA A 55 6.54 -2.04 0.61
C ALA A 55 6.56 -1.23 -0.70
N CYS A 56 5.53 -1.41 -1.51
CA CYS A 56 5.37 -0.72 -2.78
C CYS A 56 4.77 0.67 -2.51
N LEU A 57 5.39 1.70 -3.08
CA LEU A 57 5.00 3.10 -2.96
C LEU A 57 4.54 3.63 -4.31
N GLU A 58 3.64 4.59 -4.28
CA GLU A 58 3.32 5.41 -5.44
C GLU A 58 4.56 6.24 -5.82
N GLY A 59 5.07 6.09 -7.03
CA GLY A 59 6.01 7.06 -7.58
C GLY A 59 5.29 8.26 -8.18
N ASP A 60 4.13 8.01 -8.76
CA ASP A 60 3.08 8.98 -9.03
C ASP A 60 1.72 8.27 -8.92
N TRP A 61 0.84 8.75 -8.04
CA TRP A 61 -0.49 8.16 -7.82
C TRP A 61 -1.43 8.43 -9.00
N ARG A 62 -1.11 9.41 -9.86
CA ARG A 62 -1.86 9.79 -11.05
C ARG A 62 -0.89 10.11 -12.21
N PRO A 63 -0.22 9.08 -12.76
CA PRO A 63 0.82 9.26 -13.77
C PRO A 63 0.35 10.02 -15.00
N SER A 64 1.26 10.84 -15.53
CA SER A 64 0.99 11.71 -16.67
C SER A 64 0.52 10.92 -17.90
N TRP A 65 1.15 9.78 -18.18
CA TRP A 65 0.83 8.93 -19.33
C TRP A 65 -0.57 8.30 -19.23
N ARG A 66 -1.11 8.05 -18.02
CA ARG A 66 -2.50 7.60 -17.86
C ARG A 66 -3.48 8.73 -18.14
N VAL A 67 -3.16 9.94 -17.70
CA VAL A 67 -3.99 11.14 -17.94
C VAL A 67 -3.99 11.52 -19.42
N GLU A 68 -2.88 11.36 -20.13
CA GLU A 68 -2.80 11.56 -21.59
C GLU A 68 -3.71 10.59 -22.35
N LEU A 69 -3.79 9.33 -21.89
CA LEU A 69 -4.67 8.32 -22.49
C LEU A 69 -6.15 8.53 -22.12
N PHE A 70 -6.42 8.91 -20.88
CA PHE A 70 -7.76 9.17 -20.36
C PHE A 70 -7.75 10.37 -19.41
N PRO A 71 -8.12 11.58 -19.88
CA PRO A 71 -8.01 12.81 -19.10
C PRO A 71 -8.75 12.80 -17.75
N ASP A 72 -9.87 12.08 -17.67
CA ASP A 72 -10.68 11.99 -16.45
C ASP A 72 -10.14 10.95 -15.44
N TYR A 73 -9.03 10.28 -15.76
CA TYR A 73 -8.42 9.28 -14.88
C TYR A 73 -8.13 9.89 -13.51
N LYS A 74 -8.72 9.32 -12.45
CA LYS A 74 -8.64 9.77 -11.04
C LYS A 74 -8.96 11.26 -10.81
N LEU A 75 -9.61 11.93 -11.75
CA LEU A 75 -9.92 13.37 -11.66
C LEU A 75 -10.77 13.70 -10.43
N ASN A 76 -11.64 12.79 -10.03
CA ASN A 76 -12.51 12.91 -8.86
C ASN A 76 -11.81 12.74 -7.51
N ARG A 77 -10.49 12.55 -7.50
CA ARG A 77 -9.65 12.49 -6.29
C ARG A 77 -8.74 13.71 -6.16
N LEU A 78 -8.87 14.70 -7.06
CA LEU A 78 -8.10 15.93 -6.97
C LEU A 78 -8.80 16.91 -6.02
N ASP A 79 -8.00 17.61 -5.22
CA ASP A 79 -8.42 18.81 -4.50
C ASP A 79 -8.40 20.06 -5.42
N ASP A 80 -8.69 21.22 -4.83
CA ASP A 80 -8.71 22.51 -5.54
C ASP A 80 -7.32 22.96 -6.04
N GLU A 81 -6.24 22.37 -5.52
CA GLU A 81 -4.85 22.65 -5.90
C GLU A 81 -4.30 21.67 -6.96
N GLY A 82 -5.09 20.64 -7.31
CA GLY A 82 -4.69 19.61 -8.27
C GLY A 82 -3.78 18.54 -7.68
N THR A 83 -3.77 18.39 -6.36
CA THR A 83 -3.12 17.30 -5.62
C THR A 83 -4.13 16.24 -5.19
N GLU A 84 -3.67 15.09 -4.68
CA GLU A 84 -4.59 14.07 -4.14
C GLU A 84 -5.33 14.64 -2.93
N ASP A 85 -6.66 14.56 -2.93
CA ASP A 85 -7.54 14.92 -1.81
C ASP A 85 -7.34 13.91 -0.66
N GLU A 86 -6.31 14.17 0.15
CA GLU A 86 -5.90 13.36 1.29
C GLU A 86 -6.31 14.03 2.62
N PRO A 87 -6.82 13.28 3.62
CA PRO A 87 -7.17 13.85 4.91
C PRO A 87 -5.98 14.54 5.60
N ASP A 88 -6.19 15.76 6.11
CA ASP A 88 -5.15 16.58 6.78
C ASP A 88 -4.38 15.85 7.91
N THR A 89 -5.03 14.92 8.60
CA THR A 89 -4.44 14.16 9.71
C THR A 89 -3.70 12.89 9.25
N LEU A 90 -3.84 12.49 7.98
CA LEU A 90 -3.14 11.35 7.37
C LEU A 90 -1.79 11.76 6.79
N SER A 91 -1.73 12.83 5.99
CA SER A 91 -0.49 13.23 5.28
C SER A 91 0.73 13.37 6.21
N PRO A 92 0.62 13.96 7.43
CA PRO A 92 1.74 14.05 8.37
C PRO A 92 2.21 12.70 8.91
N GLN A 93 1.38 11.65 8.86
CA GLN A 93 1.72 10.31 9.33
C GLN A 93 2.54 9.50 8.33
N ILE A 94 2.40 9.77 7.02
CA ILE A 94 3.05 8.98 5.96
C ILE A 94 4.58 9.07 6.03
N PRO A 95 5.23 10.25 6.10
CA PRO A 95 6.69 10.32 6.20
C PRO A 95 7.23 9.58 7.42
N ILE A 96 6.54 9.68 8.56
CA ILE A 96 6.92 8.98 9.81
C ILE A 96 6.81 7.46 9.62
N LEU A 97 5.75 6.98 8.96
CA LEU A 97 5.61 5.57 8.64
C LEU A 97 6.77 5.08 7.77
N LEU A 98 7.14 5.84 6.72
CA LEU A 98 8.24 5.49 5.83
C LEU A 98 9.57 5.42 6.59
N ASP A 99 9.87 6.40 7.45
CA ASP A 99 11.06 6.39 8.31
C ASP A 99 11.11 5.13 9.21
N VAL A 100 9.97 4.73 9.77
CA VAL A 100 9.87 3.51 10.59
C VAL A 100 10.11 2.25 9.76
N LEU A 101 9.54 2.16 8.56
CA LEU A 101 9.73 1.00 7.68
C LEU A 101 11.19 0.87 7.23
N ASP A 102 11.84 1.98 6.88
CA ASP A 102 13.27 2.03 6.55
C ASP A 102 14.13 1.59 7.74
N ALA A 103 13.84 2.11 8.94
CA ALA A 103 14.54 1.72 10.17
C ALA A 103 14.39 0.22 10.52
N LEU A 104 13.28 -0.40 10.12
CA LEU A 104 13.06 -1.85 10.24
C LEU A 104 13.76 -2.66 9.14
N GLY A 105 14.38 -2.00 8.17
CA GLY A 105 15.02 -2.62 7.02
C GLY A 105 14.02 -3.18 6.00
N ILE A 106 12.79 -2.67 5.97
CA ILE A 106 11.78 -3.06 4.98
C ILE A 106 12.06 -2.28 3.69
N PRO A 107 12.31 -2.96 2.55
CA PRO A 107 12.53 -2.26 1.29
C PRO A 107 11.31 -1.43 0.89
N LEU A 108 11.51 -0.12 0.79
CA LEU A 108 10.58 0.85 0.23
C LEU A 108 10.90 1.03 -1.25
N VAL A 109 9.95 0.72 -2.14
CA VAL A 109 10.20 0.79 -3.59
C VAL A 109 9.06 1.53 -4.26
N GLY A 110 9.40 2.59 -4.98
CA GLY A 110 8.54 3.30 -5.92
C GLY A 110 9.31 3.54 -7.22
N VAL A 111 8.60 3.86 -8.29
CA VAL A 111 9.20 4.18 -9.59
C VAL A 111 8.55 5.46 -10.09
N ASP A 112 9.35 6.49 -10.34
CA ASP A 112 8.88 7.80 -10.81
C ASP A 112 7.90 7.68 -11.99
N ASP A 113 6.79 8.42 -11.93
CA ASP A 113 5.71 8.43 -12.94
C ASP A 113 5.02 7.07 -13.14
N TYR A 114 5.05 6.20 -12.12
CA TYR A 114 4.29 4.95 -12.06
C TYR A 114 3.61 4.77 -10.71
N GLU A 115 2.49 4.06 -10.74
CA GLU A 115 1.74 3.73 -9.52
C GLU A 115 2.36 2.55 -8.79
N ALA A 116 2.01 2.38 -7.51
CA ALA A 116 2.36 1.15 -6.78
C ALA A 116 1.82 -0.09 -7.50
N ASP A 117 0.67 0.03 -8.16
CA ASP A 117 0.03 -1.01 -8.96
C ASP A 117 0.93 -1.53 -10.10
N ASP A 118 1.62 -0.62 -10.78
CA ASP A 118 2.52 -0.95 -11.88
C ASP A 118 3.76 -1.70 -11.39
N LEU A 119 4.30 -1.25 -10.25
CA LEU A 119 5.40 -1.93 -9.58
C LEU A 119 4.99 -3.33 -9.12
N ILE A 120 3.81 -3.47 -8.50
CA ILE A 120 3.27 -4.74 -8.04
C ILE A 120 3.06 -5.70 -9.21
N ALA A 121 2.44 -5.23 -10.30
CA ALA A 121 2.27 -5.99 -11.52
C ALA A 121 3.62 -6.46 -12.07
N THR A 122 4.59 -5.55 -12.16
CA THR A 122 5.95 -5.85 -12.64
C THR A 122 6.66 -6.88 -11.76
N LEU A 123 6.59 -6.77 -10.44
CA LEU A 123 7.21 -7.72 -9.51
C LEU A 123 6.51 -9.08 -9.52
N SER A 124 5.18 -9.12 -9.69
CA SER A 124 4.43 -10.38 -9.82
C SER A 124 4.87 -11.21 -11.05
N VAL A 125 5.33 -10.52 -12.10
CA VAL A 125 5.76 -11.11 -13.37
C VAL A 125 7.29 -11.30 -13.47
N SER A 126 8.09 -10.46 -12.84
CA SER A 126 9.56 -10.54 -12.95
C SER A 126 10.19 -11.44 -11.88
N GLN A 127 9.56 -11.56 -10.71
CA GLN A 127 10.11 -12.32 -9.59
C GLN A 127 9.77 -13.81 -9.69
N LYS A 128 10.71 -14.63 -9.22
CA LYS A 128 10.55 -16.09 -9.16
C LYS A 128 9.86 -16.50 -7.85
N GLY A 129 9.06 -17.55 -7.92
CA GLY A 129 8.38 -18.16 -6.78
C GLY A 129 7.02 -17.52 -6.46
N PRO A 130 6.32 -18.04 -5.44
CA PRO A 130 4.99 -17.55 -5.06
C PRO A 130 4.99 -16.06 -4.69
N VAL A 131 3.92 -15.36 -5.08
CA VAL A 131 3.71 -13.95 -4.75
C VAL A 131 2.40 -13.79 -3.99
N ARG A 132 2.45 -12.97 -2.93
CA ARG A 132 1.29 -12.60 -2.10
C ARG A 132 1.16 -11.09 -2.12
N ILE A 133 0.15 -10.59 -2.82
CA ILE A 133 -0.11 -9.16 -2.96
C ILE A 133 -1.10 -8.77 -1.87
N VAL A 134 -0.72 -7.88 -0.97
CA VAL A 134 -1.58 -7.39 0.12
C VAL A 134 -2.15 -6.06 -0.30
N THR A 135 -3.47 -5.99 -0.47
CA THR A 135 -4.14 -4.79 -0.96
C THR A 135 -5.63 -4.79 -0.60
N GLY A 136 -6.22 -3.60 -0.53
CA GLY A 136 -7.66 -3.37 -0.55
C GLY A 136 -8.21 -2.98 -1.93
N ASP A 137 -7.36 -2.78 -2.93
CA ASP A 137 -7.77 -2.46 -4.30
C ASP A 137 -8.16 -3.74 -5.06
N ARG A 138 -9.29 -3.66 -5.77
CA ARG A 138 -9.79 -4.75 -6.62
C ARG A 138 -9.16 -4.74 -8.01
N ASP A 139 -8.57 -3.63 -8.43
CA ASP A 139 -7.89 -3.55 -9.73
C ASP A 139 -6.74 -4.57 -9.79
N LEU A 140 -6.04 -4.78 -8.68
CA LEU A 140 -4.97 -5.78 -8.57
C LEU A 140 -5.45 -7.24 -8.64
N PHE A 141 -6.77 -7.52 -8.65
CA PHE A 141 -7.28 -8.88 -8.86
C PHE A 141 -6.95 -9.40 -10.26
N GLN A 142 -6.69 -8.49 -11.21
CA GLN A 142 -6.21 -8.84 -12.55
C GLN A 142 -4.89 -9.63 -12.53
N LEU A 143 -4.12 -9.57 -11.43
CA LEU A 143 -2.81 -10.21 -11.29
C LEU A 143 -2.86 -11.65 -10.76
N VAL A 144 -4.04 -12.19 -10.40
CA VAL A 144 -4.15 -13.58 -9.94
C VAL A 144 -3.72 -14.54 -11.05
N ASP A 145 -2.77 -15.42 -10.72
CA ASP A 145 -2.24 -16.42 -11.67
C ASP A 145 -1.89 -17.72 -10.94
N ASP A 146 -2.67 -18.78 -11.18
CA ASP A 146 -2.46 -20.10 -10.59
C ASP A 146 -1.18 -20.78 -11.06
N LYS A 147 -0.75 -20.57 -12.31
CA LYS A 147 0.48 -21.18 -12.84
C LYS A 147 1.72 -20.59 -12.20
N ARG A 148 1.65 -19.30 -11.84
CA ARG A 148 2.75 -18.57 -11.19
C ARG A 148 2.65 -18.55 -9.66
N ASP A 149 1.54 -19.03 -9.10
CA ASP A 149 1.16 -18.92 -7.68
C ASP A 149 1.18 -17.45 -7.19
N VAL A 150 0.51 -16.58 -7.94
CA VAL A 150 0.23 -15.18 -7.54
C VAL A 150 -1.17 -15.12 -6.91
N LYS A 151 -1.24 -14.68 -5.66
CA LYS A 151 -2.49 -14.60 -4.89
C LYS A 151 -2.65 -13.23 -4.24
N ILE A 152 -3.90 -12.78 -4.16
CA ILE A 152 -4.27 -11.56 -3.46
C ILE A 152 -4.67 -11.89 -2.02
N ILE A 153 -4.06 -11.19 -1.08
CA ILE A 153 -4.51 -11.08 0.31
C ILE A 153 -5.39 -9.85 0.39
N TYR A 154 -6.68 -10.06 0.13
CA TYR A 154 -7.65 -8.97 0.01
C TYR A 154 -8.16 -8.53 1.38
N LEU A 155 -7.85 -7.31 1.79
CA LEU A 155 -8.06 -6.89 3.17
C LEU A 155 -9.49 -6.41 3.49
N ALA A 156 -10.49 -6.47 2.60
CA ALA A 156 -11.79 -5.80 2.80
C ALA A 156 -12.47 -6.01 4.16
N LYS A 157 -12.42 -7.23 4.72
CA LYS A 157 -13.05 -7.56 6.03
C LYS A 157 -12.08 -7.50 7.22
N GLY A 158 -10.93 -6.84 7.04
CA GLY A 158 -9.87 -6.73 8.03
C GLY A 158 -8.90 -7.91 8.01
N VAL A 159 -7.75 -7.74 8.66
CA VAL A 159 -6.65 -8.74 8.65
C VAL A 159 -7.04 -10.06 9.32
N SER A 160 -8.13 -10.14 10.07
CA SER A 160 -8.58 -11.41 10.65
C SER A 160 -9.42 -12.27 9.69
N ASN A 161 -10.09 -11.66 8.70
CA ASN A 161 -11.10 -12.32 7.85
C ASN A 161 -10.83 -12.14 6.33
N HIS A 162 -9.55 -12.06 5.97
CA HIS A 162 -9.09 -12.04 4.58
C HIS A 162 -8.82 -13.44 4.04
#